data_AF-A0A6G0FLJ0-F1
#
_entry.id   AF-A0A6G0FLJ0-F1
#
_cell.length_a   1.000
_cell.length_b   1.000
_cell.length_c   1.000
_cell.angle_alpha   90.00
_cell.angle_beta   90.00
_cell.angle_gamma   90.00
#
_symmetry.space_group_name_H-M   'P 1'
#
loop_
_entity.id
_entity.type
_entity.pdbx_description
1 polymer ?
#
loop_
_entity_poly.entity_id
_entity_poly.type
_entity_poly.pdbx_seq_one_letter_code
_entity_poly.pdbx_strand_id
1 'polypeptide(L)' 'MVDFDAVIDTDGVTWQAFTDDDGVLVIDTDADVEVFVNRAVVGGYVYPAWVDDFGRLVIELD' A
#
# COMPACT_ATOMS: atom_id res chain seq x y z
N MET A 1 6.17 12.25 4.60
CA MET A 1 5.11 11.44 3.99
C MET A 1 5.49 11.23 2.54
N VAL A 2 5.46 9.98 2.07
CA VAL A 2 5.70 9.64 0.67
C VAL A 2 4.33 9.42 0.05
N ASP A 3 4.00 10.18 -0.99
CA ASP A 3 2.77 9.95 -1.75
C ASP A 3 2.99 8.73 -2.67
N PHE A 4 2.02 7.82 -2.68
CA PHE A 4 2.04 6.62 -3.49
C PHE A 4 0.73 6.52 -4.30
N ASP A 5 0.78 5.84 -5.44
CA ASP A 5 -0.33 5.76 -6.40
C ASP A 5 -1.23 4.53 -6.17
N ALA A 6 -0.63 3.42 -5.72
CA ALA A 6 -1.30 2.13 -5.51
C ALA A 6 -0.43 1.17 -4.68
N VAL A 7 -1.04 0.09 -4.18
CA VAL A 7 -0.33 -1.07 -3.63
C VAL A 7 -0.54 -2.30 -4.50
N ILE A 8 0.38 -3.26 -4.43
CA ILE A 8 0.27 -4.54 -5.13
C ILE A 8 0.36 -5.67 -4.12
N ASP A 9 -0.58 -6.60 -4.21
CA ASP A 9 -0.62 -7.76 -3.32
C ASP A 9 0.34 -8.88 -3.73
N THR A 10 0.37 -9.94 -2.91
CA THR A 10 1.20 -11.13 -3.13
C THR A 10 0.85 -11.89 -4.42
N ASP A 11 -0.38 -11.76 -4.92
CA ASP A 11 -0.84 -12.38 -6.17
C ASP A 11 -0.57 -11.48 -7.39
N GLY A 12 -0.12 -10.25 -7.18
CA GLY A 12 0.19 -9.29 -8.23
C GLY A 12 -0.99 -8.41 -8.65
N VAL A 13 -2.10 -8.43 -7.92
CA VAL A 13 -3.24 -7.53 -8.16
C VAL A 13 -2.89 -6.15 -7.62
N THR A 14 -3.18 -5.13 -8.42
CA THR A 14 -2.98 -3.73 -8.06
C THR A 14 -4.25 -3.14 -7.47
N TRP A 15 -4.13 -2.50 -6.32
CA TRP A 15 -5.22 -1.90 -5.56
C TRP A 15 -4.99 -0.40 -5.44
N GLN A 16 -6.01 0.40 -5.74
CA GLN A 16 -6.02 1.81 -5.36
C GLN A 16 -6.09 1.90 -3.83
N ALA A 17 -5.25 2.76 -3.26
CA ALA A 17 -5.13 2.87 -1.82
C ALA A 17 -4.52 4.22 -1.45
N PHE A 18 -4.72 4.61 -0.19
CA PHE A 18 -4.13 5.80 0.41
C PHE A 18 -3.76 5.50 1.87
N THR A 19 -3.12 6.45 2.54
CA THR A 19 -2.93 6.39 3.99
C THR A 19 -3.81 7.42 4.68
N ASP A 20 -4.38 7.07 5.83
CA ASP A 20 -5.04 8.04 6.70
C ASP A 20 -4.04 8.96 7.43
N ASP A 21 -4.54 9.82 8.31
CA ASP A 21 -3.74 10.78 9.07
C ASP A 21 -2.70 10.11 10.00
N ASP A 22 -2.88 8.83 10.34
CA ASP A 22 -1.98 8.04 11.19
C ASP A 22 -0.99 7.18 10.37
N GLY A 23 -1.08 7.24 9.05
CA GLY A 23 -0.27 6.46 8.11
C GLY A 23 -0.79 5.04 7.89
N VAL A 24 -1.99 4.72 8.35
CA VAL A 24 -2.60 3.39 8.19
C VAL A 24 -3.06 3.21 6.75
N LEU A 25 -2.74 2.06 6.15
CA LEU A 25 -3.14 1.72 4.79
C LEU A 25 -4.66 1.55 4.70
N VAL A 26 -5.27 2.25 3.75
CA VAL A 26 -6.69 2.13 3.41
C VAL A 26 -6.81 1.72 1.94
N ILE A 27 -7.50 0.60 1.67
CA ILE A 27 -7.84 0.18 0.32
C ILE A 27 -9.07 0.94 -0.14
N ASP A 28 -8.98 1.62 -1.29
CA ASP A 28 -10.09 2.35 -1.90
C ASP A 28 -10.99 1.38 -2.69
N THR A 29 -11.94 0.78 -1.98
CA THR A 29 -12.89 -0.19 -2.54
C THR A 29 -14.19 -0.21 -1.74
N ASP A 30 -15.30 -0.52 -2.40
CA ASP A 30 -16.63 -0.66 -1.76
C ASP A 30 -16.81 -2.02 -1.05
N ALA A 31 -15.81 -2.92 -1.12
CA ALA A 31 -15.86 -4.25 -0.53
C ALA A 31 -15.01 -4.34 0.75
N ASP A 32 -15.47 -5.09 1.74
CA ASP A 32 -14.64 -5.43 2.90
C ASP A 32 -13.62 -6.52 2.50
N VAL A 33 -12.35 -6.14 2.41
CA VAL A 33 -11.25 -6.98 1.92
C VAL A 33 -10.04 -6.89 2.83
N GLU A 34 -9.35 -8.01 2.98
CA GLU A 34 -8.02 -8.08 3.61
C GLU A 34 -6.98 -8.29 2.51
N VAL A 35 -6.02 -7.37 2.40
CA VAL A 35 -5.02 -7.35 1.32
C VAL A 35 -3.62 -7.47 1.90
N PHE A 36 -2.92 -8.53 1.51
CA PHE A 36 -1.51 -8.74 1.86
C PHE A 36 -0.61 -8.05 0.85
N VAL A 37 -0.12 -6.86 1.19
CA VAL A 37 0.74 -6.04 0.33
C VAL A 37 2.20 -6.49 0.38
N ASN A 38 2.85 -6.55 -0.78
CA ASN A 38 4.30 -6.76 -0.87
C ASN A 38 5.05 -5.69 -1.69
N ARG A 39 4.33 -4.78 -2.35
CA ARG A 39 4.88 -3.73 -3.20
C ARG A 39 4.00 -2.48 -3.17
N ALA A 40 4.60 -1.31 -3.38
CA ALA A 40 3.90 -0.04 -3.58
C ALA A 40 4.33 0.61 -4.90
N VAL A 41 3.42 1.34 -5.53
CA VAL A 41 3.69 2.15 -6.72
C VAL A 41 3.89 3.60 -6.29
N VAL A 42 5.06 4.18 -6.54
CA VAL A 42 5.39 5.57 -6.19
C VAL A 42 5.89 6.28 -7.44
N GLY A 43 5.13 7.25 -7.94
CA GLY A 43 5.49 8.02 -9.13
C GLY A 43 5.69 7.13 -10.37
N GLY A 44 4.89 6.06 -10.49
CA GLY A 44 5.00 5.07 -11.57
C GLY A 44 6.11 4.03 -11.44
N TYR A 45 6.91 4.05 -10.36
CA TYR A 45 7.91 3.02 -10.05
C TYR A 45 7.40 2.05 -9.00
N VAL A 46 7.85 0.79 -9.02
CA VAL A 46 7.43 -0.25 -8.07
C VAL A 46 8.53 -0.48 -7.05
N TYR A 47 8.19 -0.34 -5.77
CA TYR A 47 9.09 -0.52 -4.64
C TYR A 47 8.60 -1.67 -3.75
N PRO A 48 9.51 -2.38 -3.06
CA PRO A 48 9.12 -3.28 -1.97
C PRO A 48 8.36 -2.50 -0.90
N ALA A 49 7.28 -3.10 -0.38
CA ALA A 49 6.48 -2.50 0.68
C ALA A 49 5.81 -3.56 1.53
N TRP A 50 5.47 -3.23 2.76
CA TRP A 50 4.70 -4.09 3.66
C TRP A 50 3.88 -3.25 4.62
N VAL A 51 2.93 -3.90 5.30
CA VAL A 51 2.15 -3.30 6.37
C VAL A 51 2.73 -3.74 7.71
N ASP A 52 3.01 -2.80 8.62
CA ASP A 52 3.52 -3.12 9.95
C ASP A 52 2.41 -3.58 10.92
N ASP A 53 2.79 -3.94 12.15
CA ASP A 53 1.84 -4.41 13.17
C ASP A 53 0.79 -3.35 13.59
N PHE A 54 0.99 -2.09 13.21
CA PHE A 54 0.07 -0.98 13.45
C PHE A 54 -0.80 -0.64 12.24
N GLY A 55 -0.71 -1.42 11.16
CA GLY A 55 -1.46 -1.17 9.93
C GLY A 55 -0.82 -0.12 9.01
N ARG A 56 0.39 0.36 9.32
CA ARG A 56 1.04 1.41 8.53
C ARG A 56 1.75 0.85 7.32
N LEU A 57 1.59 1.52 6.19
CA LEU A 57 2.34 1.18 4.98
C LEU A 57 3.81 1.62 5.13
N VAL A 58 4.72 0.68 5.00
CA VAL A 58 6.17 0.91 4.93
C VAL A 58 6.64 0.65 3.50
N ILE A 59 7.36 1.60 2.92
CA ILE A 59 7.90 1.53 1.55
C ILE A 59 9.42 1.64 1.60
N GLU A 60 10.12 0.71 0.96
CA GLU A 60 11.58 0.68 0.87
C GLU A 60 12.03 1.42 -0.40
N LEU A 61 12.60 2.62 -0.24
CA LEU A 61 12.98 3.53 -1.33
C LEU A 61 14.49 3.54 -1.64
N ASP A 62 15.28 2.69 -0.98
CA ASP A 62 16.75 2.64 -1.09
C ASP A 62 17.26 2.12 -2.45
#